data_AF-A0A941VUL0-F1
#
_entry.id   AF-A0A941VUL0-F1
#
_cell.length_a   1.000
_cell.length_b   1.000
_cell.length_c   1.000
_cell.angle_alpha   90.00
_cell.angle_beta   90.00
_cell.angle_gamma   90.00
#
_symmetry.space_group_name_H-M   'P 1'
#
loop_
_entity.id
_entity.type
_entity.pdbx_description
1 polymer ?
#
loop_
_entity_poly.entity_id
_entity_poly.type
_entity_poly.pdbx_seq_one_letter_code
_entity_poly.pdbx_strand_id
1 'polypeptide(L)'
;SEFEARLTQMRCRALLVPAGSTSPAVAVARARGLPILELMPVVDGEAGLFTLGRGMPDGPPPHGPTSGVAEPGDIALVLHTSGTAARPKLVPLTHRNLCASAQSIRTALALVPGDRCLNVMPLFHIHGLSALFASIAAGASVVCIGRFAARQFFEAMDAFHPTWYTAAPTIHREVLENASRHPGVIERSSLRLIRSASAAMPRHLIAEMERVFQVPFIEAYGMTEAAPQIASNRLPPMATRTPTAAPSSEGGS
;
A
#
# COMPACT_ATOMS: atom_id res chain seq x y z
N SER A 1 -3.31 -23.40 17.81
CA SER A 1 -3.96 -22.74 16.67
C SER A 1 -2.92 -22.02 15.82
N GLU A 2 -3.25 -21.55 14.62
CA GLU A 2 -2.33 -20.73 13.81
C GLU A 2 -1.90 -19.44 14.53
N PHE A 3 -2.83 -18.79 15.24
CA PHE A 3 -2.54 -17.58 16.03
C PHE A 3 -1.57 -17.84 17.18
N GLU A 4 -1.69 -18.98 17.87
CA GLU A 4 -0.72 -19.40 18.91
C GLU A 4 0.70 -19.47 18.36
N ALA A 5 0.87 -20.13 17.20
CA ALA A 5 2.16 -20.26 16.55
C ALA A 5 2.73 -18.90 16.15
N ARG A 6 1.91 -18.03 15.53
CA ARG A 6 2.31 -16.68 15.11
C ARG A 6 2.72 -15.78 16.28
N LEU A 7 1.90 -15.71 17.34
CA LEU A 7 2.19 -14.88 18.53
C LEU A 7 3.46 -15.36 19.27
N THR A 8 3.69 -16.68 19.33
CA THR A 8 4.96 -17.23 19.86
C THR A 8 6.15 -16.85 18.98
N GLN A 9 6.05 -17.07 17.67
CA GLN A 9 7.17 -16.89 16.75
C GLN A 9 7.63 -15.44 16.70
N MET A 10 6.69 -14.49 16.76
CA MET A 10 6.97 -13.04 16.78
C MET A 10 7.39 -12.51 18.16
N ARG A 11 7.34 -13.34 19.22
CA ARG A 11 7.56 -12.92 20.61
C ARG A 11 6.71 -11.70 20.99
N CYS A 12 5.43 -11.73 20.62
CA CYS A 12 4.52 -10.60 20.84
C CYS A 12 4.44 -10.23 22.32
N ARG A 13 4.54 -8.93 22.62
CA ARG A 13 4.41 -8.39 23.98
C ARG A 13 3.05 -7.74 24.26
N ALA A 14 2.26 -7.49 23.21
CA ALA A 14 0.90 -7.01 23.29
C ALA A 14 0.15 -7.40 22.00
N LEU A 15 -1.17 -7.41 22.06
CA LEU A 15 -2.05 -7.59 20.91
C LEU A 15 -2.88 -6.31 20.71
N LEU A 16 -2.78 -5.67 19.55
CA LEU A 16 -3.64 -4.54 19.16
C LEU A 16 -4.80 -5.05 18.29
N VAL A 17 -6.04 -4.71 18.65
CA VAL A 17 -7.27 -5.09 17.93
C VAL A 17 -8.31 -3.96 17.96
N PRO A 18 -9.26 -3.91 17.01
CA PRO A 18 -10.44 -3.05 17.17
C PRO A 18 -11.19 -3.35 18.47
N ALA A 19 -11.74 -2.34 19.12
CA ALA A 19 -12.56 -2.51 20.31
C ALA A 19 -13.73 -3.47 20.05
N GLY A 20 -13.94 -4.42 20.97
CA GLY A 20 -14.97 -5.45 20.81
C GLY A 20 -14.64 -6.54 19.78
N SER A 21 -13.39 -6.63 19.32
CA SER A 21 -12.96 -7.68 18.38
C SER A 21 -13.21 -9.08 18.91
N THR A 22 -13.88 -9.91 18.12
CA THR A 22 -14.12 -11.34 18.38
C THR A 22 -13.09 -12.25 17.72
N SER A 23 -11.98 -11.69 17.23
CA SER A 23 -10.91 -12.45 16.57
C SER A 23 -10.39 -13.57 17.48
N PRO A 24 -10.15 -14.79 16.95
CA PRO A 24 -9.54 -15.87 17.73
C PRO A 24 -8.19 -15.51 18.36
N ALA A 25 -7.49 -14.51 17.81
CA ALA A 25 -6.26 -13.97 18.40
C ALA A 25 -6.46 -13.41 19.82
N VAL A 26 -7.64 -12.86 20.14
CA VAL A 26 -7.98 -12.31 21.45
C VAL A 26 -7.99 -13.41 22.50
N ALA A 27 -8.65 -14.53 22.22
CA ALA A 27 -8.68 -15.68 23.12
C ALA A 27 -7.27 -16.23 23.38
N VAL A 28 -6.44 -16.33 22.33
CA VAL A 28 -5.04 -16.75 22.46
C VAL A 28 -4.22 -15.77 23.28
N ALA A 29 -4.37 -14.46 23.06
CA ALA A 29 -3.67 -13.44 23.85
C ALA A 29 -4.04 -13.50 25.34
N ARG A 30 -5.34 -13.65 25.66
CA ARG A 30 -5.82 -13.81 27.05
C ARG A 30 -5.25 -15.06 27.71
N ALA A 31 -5.28 -16.20 27.01
CA ALA A 31 -4.73 -17.46 27.52
C ALA A 31 -3.24 -17.38 27.85
N ARG A 32 -2.51 -16.44 27.22
CA ARG A 32 -1.08 -16.20 27.41
C ARG A 32 -0.75 -15.04 28.35
N GLY A 33 -1.76 -14.36 28.89
CA GLY A 33 -1.55 -13.15 29.70
C GLY A 33 -0.92 -11.99 28.93
N LEU A 34 -1.11 -11.91 27.60
CA LEU A 34 -0.64 -10.77 26.81
C LEU A 34 -1.58 -9.57 27.00
N PRO A 35 -1.04 -8.35 27.25
CA PRO A 35 -1.83 -7.12 27.21
C PRO A 35 -2.58 -6.98 25.88
N ILE A 36 -3.87 -6.65 25.96
CA ILE A 36 -4.69 -6.35 24.79
C ILE A 36 -4.89 -4.84 24.73
N LEU A 37 -4.53 -4.24 23.61
CA LEU A 37 -4.75 -2.84 23.29
C LEU A 37 -5.95 -2.78 22.35
N GLU A 38 -6.96 -2.02 22.73
CA GLU A 38 -8.17 -1.83 21.93
C GLU A 38 -8.11 -0.49 21.22
N LEU A 39 -8.25 -0.55 19.89
CA LEU A 39 -8.38 0.62 19.03
C LEU A 39 -9.84 1.04 18.96
N MET A 40 -10.13 2.23 19.45
CA MET A 40 -11.47 2.84 19.45
C MET A 40 -11.47 4.03 18.49
N PRO A 41 -12.20 3.97 17.36
CA PRO A 41 -12.39 5.14 16.50
C PRO A 41 -13.03 6.29 17.28
N VAL A 42 -12.58 7.52 17.03
CA VAL A 42 -13.23 8.70 17.57
C VAL A 42 -14.49 8.96 16.74
N VAL A 43 -15.65 8.70 17.32
CA VAL A 43 -16.95 9.01 16.71
C VAL A 43 -17.10 10.53 16.58
N ASP A 44 -17.66 10.98 15.46
CA ASP A 44 -17.84 12.40 15.11
C ASP A 44 -16.55 13.23 14.97
N GLY A 45 -15.38 12.59 14.91
CA GLY A 45 -14.09 13.22 14.61
C GLY A 45 -13.69 13.14 13.14
N GLU A 46 -12.52 13.69 12.80
CA GLU A 46 -11.91 13.48 11.49
C GLU A 46 -11.63 12.00 11.23
N ALA A 47 -11.79 11.58 9.97
CA ALA A 47 -11.54 10.20 9.58
C ALA A 47 -10.09 9.78 9.89
N GLY A 48 -9.94 8.62 10.52
CA GLY A 48 -8.63 8.08 10.91
C GLY A 48 -8.18 8.45 12.32
N LEU A 49 -8.93 9.27 13.07
CA LEU A 49 -8.69 9.48 14.49
C LEU A 49 -9.15 8.26 15.32
N PHE A 50 -8.28 7.81 16.22
CA PHE A 50 -8.57 6.74 17.15
C PHE A 50 -7.84 6.95 18.48
N THR A 51 -8.35 6.30 19.52
CA THR A 51 -7.69 6.18 20.82
C THR A 51 -7.31 4.71 21.07
N LEU A 52 -6.29 4.51 21.90
CA LEU A 52 -5.87 3.18 22.34
C LEU A 52 -6.20 3.01 23.82
N GLY A 53 -7.11 2.09 24.13
CA GLY A 53 -7.44 1.67 25.49
C GLY A 53 -6.76 0.35 25.85
N ARG A 54 -6.61 0.05 27.14
CA ARG A 54 -6.25 -1.31 27.58
C ARG A 54 -7.50 -2.14 27.74
N GLY A 55 -7.67 -3.16 26.90
CA GLY A 55 -8.55 -4.28 27.19
C GLY A 55 -7.91 -5.12 28.29
N MET A 56 -8.51 -5.15 29.48
CA MET A 56 -8.07 -5.91 30.66
C MET A 56 -7.55 -7.33 30.34
N PRO A 57 -6.52 -7.83 31.05
CA PRO A 57 -6.64 -8.15 32.47
C PRO A 57 -5.67 -7.38 33.38
N ASP A 58 -6.08 -7.21 34.64
CA ASP A 58 -5.25 -6.71 35.74
C ASP A 58 -3.92 -7.47 35.82
N GLY A 59 -2.83 -6.73 35.60
CA GLY A 59 -1.48 -7.26 35.72
C GLY A 59 -0.44 -6.19 35.41
N PRO A 60 0.69 -6.17 36.13
CA PRO A 60 1.80 -5.29 35.79
C PRO A 60 2.29 -5.61 34.37
N PRO A 61 2.70 -4.60 33.58
CA PRO A 61 3.21 -4.83 32.23
C PRO A 61 4.36 -5.85 32.30
N PRO A 62 4.36 -6.91 31.44
CA PRO A 62 5.26 -8.06 31.59
C PRO A 62 6.74 -7.69 31.53
N HIS A 63 7.08 -6.52 30.98
CA HIS A 63 8.38 -5.87 31.13
C HIS A 63 8.13 -4.35 31.19
N GLY A 64 8.83 -3.64 32.08
CA GLY A 64 8.78 -2.18 32.10
C GLY A 64 9.07 -1.61 30.71
N PRO A 65 8.45 -0.47 30.32
CA PRO A 65 8.74 0.12 29.03
C PRO A 65 10.26 0.33 28.92
N THR A 66 10.87 -0.14 27.84
CA THR A 66 12.04 0.55 27.31
C THR A 66 11.55 1.95 26.99
N SER A 67 11.69 2.84 27.97
CA SER A 67 11.27 4.23 27.87
C SER A 67 12.15 4.90 26.83
N GLY A 68 11.55 5.44 25.78
CA GLY A 68 12.26 6.09 24.69
C GLY A 68 11.40 6.19 23.43
N VAL A 69 11.81 7.09 22.53
CA VAL A 69 11.30 7.12 21.16
C VAL A 69 11.95 5.98 20.39
N ALA A 70 11.24 5.39 19.42
CA ALA A 70 11.83 4.36 18.56
C ALA A 70 13.02 4.93 17.77
N GLU A 71 14.12 4.18 17.71
CA GLU A 71 15.34 4.55 17.02
C GLU A 71 15.38 3.98 15.59
N PRO A 72 16.18 4.56 14.66
CA PRO A 72 16.25 4.07 13.29
C PRO A 72 16.65 2.59 13.15
N GLY A 73 17.39 2.04 14.11
CA GLY A 73 17.82 0.63 14.13
C GLY A 73 16.77 -0.34 14.70
N ASP A 74 15.71 0.16 15.32
CA ASP A 74 14.67 -0.69 15.91
C ASP A 74 13.80 -1.33 14.83
N ILE A 75 13.31 -2.55 15.12
CA ILE A 75 12.37 -3.26 14.26
C ILE A 75 11.01 -2.56 14.30
N ALA A 76 10.61 -2.00 13.15
CA ALA A 76 9.33 -1.32 12.98
C ALA A 76 8.22 -2.28 12.52
N LEU A 77 8.57 -3.27 11.70
CA LEU A 77 7.61 -4.15 11.05
C LEU A 77 8.18 -5.56 10.92
N VAL A 78 7.34 -6.56 11.17
CA VAL A 78 7.65 -7.97 10.90
C VAL A 78 6.63 -8.51 9.91
N LEU A 79 7.09 -8.93 8.74
CA LEU A 79 6.24 -9.53 7.72
C LEU A 79 6.51 -11.03 7.58
N HIS A 80 5.47 -11.76 7.20
CA HIS A 80 5.59 -13.16 6.83
C HIS A 80 5.74 -13.24 5.31
N THR A 81 6.69 -14.04 4.83
CA THR A 81 6.76 -14.41 3.42
C THR A 81 6.30 -15.84 3.23
N SER A 82 5.65 -16.10 2.09
CA SER A 82 5.31 -17.45 1.65
C SER A 82 6.58 -18.19 1.21
N GLY A 83 7.43 -18.54 2.16
CA GLY A 83 8.53 -19.46 1.92
C GLY A 83 7.98 -20.83 1.58
N THR A 84 8.66 -21.59 0.73
CA THR A 84 8.36 -23.00 0.37
C THR A 84 8.55 -23.99 1.52
N ALA A 85 8.98 -23.52 2.71
CA ALA A 85 9.13 -24.33 3.91
C ALA A 85 7.81 -24.40 4.69
N ALA A 86 7.60 -25.51 5.42
CA ALA A 86 6.44 -25.72 6.31
C ALA A 86 6.25 -24.65 7.41
N ARG A 87 7.20 -23.70 7.56
CA ARG A 87 7.11 -22.56 8.47
C ARG A 87 7.40 -21.26 7.70
N PRO A 88 6.46 -20.29 7.69
CA PRO A 88 6.69 -18.98 7.08
C PRO A 88 7.92 -18.28 7.69
N LYS A 89 8.73 -17.65 6.84
CA LYS A 89 9.88 -16.87 7.29
C LYS A 89 9.39 -15.52 7.81
N LEU A 90 9.91 -15.12 8.98
CA LEU A 90 9.73 -13.77 9.50
C LEU A 90 10.81 -12.87 8.90
N VAL A 91 10.38 -11.74 8.34
CA VAL A 91 11.26 -10.71 7.82
C VAL A 91 11.13 -9.47 8.71
N PRO A 92 12.07 -9.27 9.65
CA PRO A 92 12.12 -8.06 10.46
C PRO A 92 12.67 -6.90 9.63
N LEU A 93 11.96 -5.77 9.63
CA LEU A 93 12.34 -4.54 8.93
C LEU A 93 12.50 -3.41 9.94
N THR A 94 13.66 -2.75 9.89
CA THR A 94 13.95 -1.59 10.75
C THR A 94 13.22 -0.33 10.29
N HIS A 95 13.09 0.65 11.17
CA HIS A 95 12.64 2.01 10.80
C HIS A 95 13.49 2.57 9.64
N ARG A 96 14.82 2.44 9.71
CA ARG A 96 15.75 2.89 8.66
C ARG A 96 15.45 2.21 7.31
N ASN A 97 15.17 0.90 7.30
CA ASN A 97 14.84 0.19 6.07
C ASN A 97 13.57 0.76 5.41
N LEU A 98 12.52 0.97 6.20
CA LEU A 98 11.24 1.48 5.69
C LEU A 98 11.37 2.90 5.16
N CYS A 99 12.02 3.79 5.91
CA CYS A 99 12.23 5.18 5.51
C CYS A 99 13.09 5.29 4.24
N ALA A 100 14.20 4.52 4.17
CA ALA A 100 15.06 4.52 2.98
C ALA A 100 14.32 4.01 1.74
N SER A 101 13.49 2.98 1.89
CA SER A 101 12.69 2.43 0.80
C SER A 101 11.61 3.41 0.32
N ALA A 102 10.86 4.01 1.26
CA ALA A 102 9.87 5.04 0.95
C ALA A 102 10.48 6.22 0.20
N GLN A 103 11.65 6.69 0.65
CA GLN A 103 12.41 7.76 -0.01
C GLN A 103 12.89 7.38 -1.42
N SER A 104 13.32 6.13 -1.59
CA SER A 104 13.77 5.61 -2.88
C SER A 104 12.61 5.53 -3.88
N ILE A 105 11.44 5.04 -3.45
CA ILE A 105 10.23 5.00 -4.28
C ILE A 105 9.75 6.41 -4.61
N ARG A 106 9.69 7.31 -3.61
CA ARG A 106 9.36 8.73 -3.81
C ARG A 106 10.21 9.35 -4.91
N THR A 107 11.53 9.14 -4.84
CA THR A 107 12.48 9.69 -5.80
C THR A 107 12.32 9.05 -7.18
N ALA A 108 12.22 7.72 -7.26
CA ALA A 108 12.11 6.99 -8.52
C ALA A 108 10.84 7.34 -9.31
N LEU A 109 9.72 7.61 -8.60
CA LEU A 109 8.44 7.96 -9.20
C LEU A 109 8.20 9.49 -9.25
N ALA A 110 9.18 10.28 -8.82
CA ALA A 110 9.07 11.72 -8.66
C ALA A 110 7.77 12.15 -7.96
N LEU A 111 7.45 11.50 -6.83
CA LEU A 111 6.23 11.81 -6.07
C LEU A 111 6.34 13.19 -5.41
N VAL A 112 5.24 13.93 -5.44
CA VAL A 112 5.10 15.29 -4.87
C VAL A 112 3.89 15.37 -3.95
N PRO A 113 3.76 16.41 -3.09
CA PRO A 113 2.63 16.52 -2.15
C PRO A 113 1.24 16.52 -2.80
N GLY A 114 1.13 16.96 -4.06
CA GLY A 114 -0.13 16.94 -4.82
C GLY A 114 -0.54 15.56 -5.33
N ASP A 115 0.31 14.53 -5.18
CA ASP A 115 -0.02 13.19 -5.64
C ASP A 115 -1.07 12.50 -4.77
N ARG A 116 -1.78 11.56 -5.39
CA ARG A 116 -2.77 10.71 -4.74
C ARG A 116 -2.62 9.28 -5.21
N CYS A 117 -2.19 8.41 -4.31
CA CYS A 117 -2.08 6.98 -4.58
C CYS A 117 -3.45 6.31 -4.41
N LEU A 118 -3.92 5.58 -5.41
CA LEU A 118 -4.96 4.58 -5.20
C LEU A 118 -4.29 3.26 -4.77
N ASN A 119 -4.28 2.98 -3.47
CA ASN A 119 -3.70 1.74 -2.96
C ASN A 119 -4.71 0.59 -3.10
N VAL A 120 -4.47 -0.24 -4.12
CA VAL A 120 -5.24 -1.46 -4.41
C VAL A 120 -4.59 -2.72 -3.84
N MET A 121 -3.44 -2.59 -3.19
CA MET A 121 -2.67 -3.70 -2.65
C MET A 121 -2.95 -3.88 -1.15
N PRO A 122 -3.00 -5.12 -0.64
CA PRO A 122 -3.27 -5.35 0.77
C PRO A 122 -2.19 -4.75 1.69
N LEU A 123 -2.63 -4.12 2.79
CA LEU A 123 -1.74 -3.51 3.80
C LEU A 123 -1.07 -4.51 4.75
N PHE A 124 -1.32 -5.81 4.57
CA PHE A 124 -0.54 -6.87 5.22
C PHE A 124 0.61 -7.38 4.34
N HIS A 125 0.78 -6.82 3.14
CA HIS A 125 1.85 -7.16 2.19
C HIS A 125 2.76 -5.94 1.96
N ILE A 126 4.07 -6.15 1.81
CA ILE A 126 5.03 -5.03 1.63
C ILE A 126 4.64 -4.11 0.47
N HIS A 127 4.06 -4.63 -0.59
CA HIS A 127 3.71 -3.84 -1.76
C HIS A 127 2.66 -2.76 -1.43
N GLY A 128 1.61 -3.09 -0.68
CA GLY A 128 0.63 -2.07 -0.26
C GLY A 128 1.22 -1.09 0.74
N LEU A 129 2.02 -1.60 1.69
CA LEU A 129 2.71 -0.76 2.67
C LEU A 129 3.73 0.19 2.02
N SER A 130 4.41 -0.24 0.95
CA SER A 130 5.39 0.58 0.24
C SER A 130 4.73 1.75 -0.47
N ALA A 131 3.56 1.52 -1.07
CA ALA A 131 2.76 2.58 -1.68
C ALA A 131 2.32 3.60 -0.62
N LEU A 132 1.84 3.13 0.53
CA LEU A 132 1.45 3.97 1.66
C LEU A 132 2.63 4.82 2.17
N PHE A 133 3.76 4.19 2.49
CA PHE A 133 4.92 4.89 3.04
C PHE A 133 5.54 5.86 2.04
N ALA A 134 5.62 5.51 0.75
CA ALA A 134 6.13 6.40 -0.29
C ALA A 134 5.26 7.64 -0.47
N SER A 135 3.93 7.49 -0.44
CA SER A 135 3.00 8.63 -0.44
C SER A 135 3.18 9.53 0.77
N ILE A 136 3.22 8.96 1.97
CA ILE A 136 3.43 9.74 3.20
C ILE A 136 4.78 10.48 3.16
N ALA A 137 5.85 9.81 2.72
CA ALA A 137 7.17 10.43 2.57
C ALA A 137 7.21 11.55 1.52
N ALA A 138 6.25 11.60 0.61
CA ALA A 138 6.07 12.67 -0.38
C ALA A 138 5.19 13.82 0.12
N GLY A 139 4.54 13.70 1.29
CA GLY A 139 3.46 14.59 1.69
C GLY A 139 2.18 14.41 0.86
N ALA A 140 2.07 13.29 0.15
CA ALA A 140 0.97 12.95 -0.73
C ALA A 140 -0.18 12.25 0.02
N SER A 141 -1.28 12.00 -0.67
CA SER A 141 -2.46 11.32 -0.13
C SER A 141 -2.57 9.86 -0.61
N VAL A 142 -3.32 9.04 0.13
CA VAL A 142 -3.59 7.64 -0.22
C VAL A 142 -5.08 7.35 -0.07
N VAL A 143 -5.67 6.77 -1.11
CA VAL A 143 -7.01 6.19 -1.10
C VAL A 143 -6.84 4.68 -0.97
N CYS A 144 -7.25 4.12 0.17
CA CYS A 144 -7.23 2.68 0.39
C CYS A 144 -8.59 2.09 0.02
N ILE A 145 -8.62 1.23 -0.97
CA ILE A 145 -9.77 0.33 -1.17
C ILE A 145 -9.50 -0.97 -0.42
N GLY A 146 -10.55 -1.70 -0.06
CA GLY A 146 -10.44 -2.96 0.66
C GLY A 146 -9.84 -4.07 -0.19
N ARG A 147 -10.51 -5.22 -0.26
CA ARG A 147 -10.14 -6.24 -1.24
C ARG A 147 -10.38 -5.69 -2.64
N PHE A 148 -9.39 -5.80 -3.53
CA PHE A 148 -9.52 -5.35 -4.90
C PHE A 148 -10.75 -5.96 -5.59
N ALA A 149 -11.53 -5.10 -6.23
CA ALA A 149 -12.60 -5.44 -7.14
C ALA A 149 -12.63 -4.38 -8.24
N ALA A 150 -12.72 -4.80 -9.52
CA ALA A 150 -12.63 -3.89 -10.65
C ALA A 150 -13.64 -2.73 -10.58
N ARG A 151 -14.88 -3.02 -10.18
CA ARG A 151 -15.91 -2.00 -9.95
C ARG A 151 -15.47 -0.94 -8.95
N GLN A 152 -14.99 -1.35 -7.77
CA GLN A 152 -14.53 -0.43 -6.73
C GLN A 152 -13.30 0.38 -7.17
N PHE A 153 -12.44 -0.21 -8.00
CA PHE A 153 -11.30 0.49 -8.58
C PHE A 153 -11.73 1.65 -9.48
N PHE A 154 -12.66 1.41 -10.43
CA PHE A 154 -13.13 2.47 -11.32
C PHE A 154 -14.02 3.50 -10.58
N GLU A 155 -14.85 3.07 -9.62
CA GLU A 155 -15.59 3.99 -8.73
C GLU A 155 -14.63 4.89 -7.95
N ALA A 156 -13.54 4.34 -7.40
CA ALA A 156 -12.53 5.13 -6.69
C ALA A 156 -11.70 6.03 -7.62
N MET A 157 -11.42 5.59 -8.85
CA MET A 157 -10.78 6.42 -9.85
C MET A 157 -11.61 7.66 -10.18
N ASP A 158 -12.92 7.50 -10.38
CA ASP A 158 -13.83 8.59 -10.72
C ASP A 158 -14.07 9.52 -9.52
N ALA A 159 -14.25 8.95 -8.32
CA ALA A 159 -14.53 9.75 -7.12
C ALA A 159 -13.29 10.51 -6.61
N PHE A 160 -12.11 9.91 -6.69
CA PHE A 160 -10.92 10.44 -6.06
C PHE A 160 -9.83 10.90 -7.03
N HIS A 161 -9.96 10.72 -8.34
CA HIS A 161 -8.96 11.19 -9.31
C HIS A 161 -7.50 10.92 -8.89
N PRO A 162 -7.12 9.67 -8.60
CA PRO A 162 -5.76 9.35 -8.19
C PRO A 162 -4.77 9.71 -9.29
N THR A 163 -3.56 10.11 -8.90
CA THR A 163 -2.47 10.42 -9.85
C THR A 163 -1.59 9.20 -10.12
N TRP A 164 -1.62 8.19 -9.26
CA TRP A 164 -0.94 6.93 -9.53
C TRP A 164 -1.57 5.77 -8.77
N TYR A 165 -1.30 4.56 -9.23
CA TYR A 165 -1.55 3.35 -8.47
C TYR A 165 -0.44 2.33 -8.71
N THR A 166 -0.34 1.35 -7.83
CA THR A 166 0.57 0.23 -8.02
C THR A 166 -0.12 -1.09 -7.75
N ALA A 167 0.16 -2.11 -8.56
CA ALA A 167 -0.46 -3.41 -8.41
C ALA A 167 0.43 -4.57 -8.86
N ALA A 168 0.03 -5.80 -8.53
CA ALA A 168 0.64 -7.01 -9.09
C ALA A 168 0.07 -7.30 -10.50
N PRO A 169 0.76 -8.09 -11.35
CA PRO A 169 0.31 -8.41 -12.71
C PRO A 169 -1.10 -8.99 -12.83
N THR A 170 -1.58 -9.73 -11.82
CA THR A 170 -2.95 -10.26 -11.79
C THR A 170 -4.00 -9.14 -11.72
N ILE A 171 -3.76 -8.11 -10.90
CA ILE A 171 -4.67 -6.96 -10.78
C ILE A 171 -4.62 -6.11 -12.04
N HIS A 172 -3.45 -5.91 -12.65
CA HIS A 172 -3.37 -5.17 -13.91
C HIS A 172 -4.17 -5.82 -15.04
N ARG A 173 -4.17 -7.16 -15.13
CA ARG A 173 -5.02 -7.90 -16.08
C ARG A 173 -6.50 -7.65 -15.83
N GLU A 174 -6.95 -7.78 -14.59
CA GLU A 174 -8.35 -7.54 -14.22
C GLU A 174 -8.77 -6.08 -14.52
N VAL A 175 -7.88 -5.10 -14.34
CA VAL A 175 -8.11 -3.71 -14.73
C VAL A 175 -8.30 -3.58 -16.24
N LEU A 176 -7.42 -4.18 -17.06
CA LEU A 176 -7.53 -4.16 -18.53
C LEU A 176 -8.82 -4.80 -19.02
N GLU A 177 -9.18 -5.97 -18.49
CA GLU A 177 -10.39 -6.72 -18.85
C GLU A 177 -11.67 -5.92 -18.59
N ASN A 178 -11.64 -5.00 -17.63
CA ASN A 178 -12.79 -4.17 -17.25
C ASN A 178 -12.70 -2.72 -17.78
N ALA A 179 -11.59 -2.31 -18.38
CA ALA A 179 -11.35 -0.94 -18.85
C ALA A 179 -12.35 -0.49 -19.91
N SER A 180 -12.69 -1.37 -20.86
CA SER A 180 -13.63 -1.08 -21.95
C SER A 180 -15.06 -0.77 -21.47
N ARG A 181 -15.40 -1.18 -20.24
CA ARG A 181 -16.71 -0.89 -19.60
C ARG A 181 -16.75 0.48 -18.93
N HIS A 182 -15.60 1.15 -18.78
CA HIS A 182 -15.47 2.42 -18.07
C HIS A 182 -14.72 3.50 -18.89
N PRO A 183 -15.03 3.70 -20.18
CA PRO A 183 -14.25 4.59 -21.04
C PRO A 183 -14.22 6.04 -20.54
N GLY A 184 -15.35 6.56 -20.04
CA GLY A 184 -15.42 7.92 -19.51
C GLY A 184 -14.60 8.15 -18.22
N VAL A 185 -14.44 7.12 -17.38
CA VAL A 185 -13.59 7.20 -16.18
C VAL A 185 -12.12 7.25 -16.57
N ILE A 186 -11.73 6.47 -17.60
CA ILE A 186 -10.37 6.46 -18.11
C ILE A 186 -10.03 7.78 -18.80
N GLU A 187 -10.96 8.33 -19.58
CA GLU A 187 -10.79 9.62 -20.26
C GLU A 187 -10.62 10.78 -19.27
N ARG A 188 -11.35 10.77 -18.15
CA ARG A 188 -11.23 11.77 -17.07
C ARG A 188 -10.16 11.46 -16.04
N SER A 189 -9.41 10.37 -16.22
CA SER A 189 -8.39 9.93 -15.28
C SER A 189 -7.32 11.01 -15.09
N SER A 190 -6.89 11.21 -13.85
CA SER A 190 -5.76 12.08 -13.49
C SER A 190 -4.47 11.29 -13.28
N LEU A 191 -4.46 10.00 -13.61
CA LEU A 191 -3.25 9.19 -13.54
C LEU A 191 -2.14 9.85 -14.36
N ARG A 192 -0.94 9.87 -13.81
CA ARG A 192 0.31 10.29 -14.48
C ARG A 192 1.29 9.15 -14.65
N LEU A 193 1.10 8.04 -13.92
CA LEU A 193 1.86 6.80 -14.07
C LEU A 193 1.08 5.62 -13.50
N ILE A 194 1.46 4.43 -13.94
CA ILE A 194 1.01 3.15 -13.39
C ILE A 194 2.24 2.34 -13.03
N ARG A 195 2.25 1.68 -11.87
CA ARG A 195 3.42 0.90 -11.41
C ARG A 195 3.10 -0.57 -11.16
N SER A 196 3.90 -1.48 -11.70
CA SER A 196 3.85 -2.92 -11.38
C SER A 196 5.02 -3.35 -10.50
N ALA A 197 4.77 -4.28 -9.59
CA ALA A 197 5.80 -4.97 -8.83
C ALA A 197 5.31 -6.39 -8.44
N SER A 198 6.07 -7.09 -7.61
CA SER A 198 5.81 -8.46 -7.10
C SER A 198 6.05 -9.60 -8.09
N ALA A 199 5.86 -9.40 -9.39
CA ALA A 199 6.18 -10.41 -10.42
C ALA A 199 6.44 -9.74 -11.78
N ALA A 200 7.05 -10.49 -12.69
CA ALA A 200 7.29 -10.04 -14.05
C ALA A 200 5.97 -9.74 -14.79
N MET A 201 5.93 -8.63 -15.52
CA MET A 201 4.79 -8.23 -16.35
C MET A 201 5.08 -8.58 -17.82
N PRO A 202 4.19 -9.30 -18.52
CA PRO A 202 4.32 -9.52 -19.96
C PRO A 202 4.34 -8.20 -20.74
N ARG A 203 5.29 -8.05 -21.67
CA ARG A 203 5.47 -6.80 -22.46
C ARG A 203 4.21 -6.34 -23.20
N HIS A 204 3.39 -7.26 -23.69
CA HIS A 204 2.15 -6.90 -24.38
C HIS A 204 1.13 -6.24 -23.43
N LEU A 205 1.05 -6.69 -22.17
CA LEU A 205 0.17 -6.06 -21.18
C LEU A 205 0.70 -4.68 -20.77
N ILE A 206 2.01 -4.48 -20.71
CA ILE A 206 2.61 -3.16 -20.48
C ILE A 206 2.17 -2.21 -21.59
N ALA A 207 2.37 -2.59 -22.85
CA ALA A 207 1.98 -1.78 -24.01
C ALA A 207 0.47 -1.50 -24.04
N GLU A 208 -0.35 -2.47 -23.64
CA GLU A 208 -1.79 -2.28 -23.55
C GLU A 208 -2.20 -1.31 -22.43
N MET A 209 -1.58 -1.41 -21.25
CA MET A 209 -1.78 -0.47 -20.15
C MET A 209 -1.44 0.96 -20.55
N GLU A 210 -0.28 1.16 -21.19
CA GLU A 210 0.14 2.48 -21.68
C GLU A 210 -0.81 2.99 -22.76
N ARG A 211 -1.28 2.13 -23.67
CA ARG A 211 -2.26 2.49 -24.70
C ARG A 211 -3.62 2.85 -24.11
N VAL A 212 -4.09 2.15 -23.09
CA VAL A 212 -5.43 2.39 -22.50
C VAL A 212 -5.42 3.66 -21.64
N PHE A 213 -4.44 3.82 -20.78
CA PHE A 213 -4.41 4.92 -19.81
C PHE A 213 -3.58 6.13 -20.26
N GLN A 214 -2.86 6.01 -21.38
CA GLN A 214 -2.03 7.10 -21.95
C GLN A 214 -1.01 7.67 -20.95
N VAL A 215 -0.45 6.80 -20.11
CA VAL A 215 0.55 7.15 -19.09
C VAL A 215 1.68 6.13 -19.08
N PRO A 216 2.89 6.51 -18.63
CA PRO A 216 4.01 5.58 -18.49
C PRO A 216 3.70 4.43 -17.53
N PHE A 217 4.19 3.24 -17.89
CA PHE A 217 4.14 2.07 -17.03
C PHE A 217 5.52 1.79 -16.41
N ILE A 218 5.59 1.80 -15.08
CA ILE A 218 6.83 1.64 -14.31
C ILE A 218 6.89 0.25 -13.70
N GLU A 219 7.92 -0.51 -14.04
CA GLU A 219 8.19 -1.78 -13.39
C GLU A 219 9.19 -1.60 -12.25
N ALA A 220 8.94 -2.27 -11.14
CA ALA A 220 9.86 -2.37 -10.03
C ALA A 220 10.07 -3.82 -9.60
N TYR A 221 11.33 -4.14 -9.32
CA TYR A 221 11.77 -5.41 -8.77
C TYR A 221 12.16 -5.23 -7.30
N GLY A 222 11.77 -6.18 -6.47
CA GLY A 222 12.16 -6.22 -5.08
C GLY A 222 11.63 -7.45 -4.36
N MET A 223 11.99 -7.54 -3.09
CA MET A 223 11.58 -8.60 -2.18
C MET A 223 11.38 -8.02 -0.78
N THR A 224 10.64 -8.72 0.06
CA THR A 224 10.33 -8.27 1.43
C THR A 224 11.61 -8.03 2.22
N GLU A 225 12.59 -8.91 2.07
CA GLU A 225 13.90 -8.92 2.76
C GLU A 225 14.78 -7.71 2.44
N ALA A 226 14.53 -7.04 1.32
CA ALA A 226 15.32 -5.90 0.85
C ALA A 226 14.60 -4.55 1.02
N ALA A 227 13.51 -4.52 1.79
CA ALA A 227 12.65 -3.35 1.94
C ALA A 227 12.17 -2.78 0.59
N PRO A 228 10.90 -3.04 0.31
CA PRO A 228 10.22 -3.56 -0.90
C PRO A 228 10.80 -3.36 -2.31
N GLN A 229 11.79 -2.50 -2.54
CA GLN A 229 12.28 -2.16 -3.88
C GLN A 229 13.80 -2.22 -3.93
N ILE A 230 14.33 -3.05 -4.83
CA ILE A 230 15.76 -3.14 -5.16
C ILE A 230 16.05 -2.32 -6.41
N ALA A 231 15.20 -2.44 -7.44
CA ALA A 231 15.36 -1.75 -8.71
C ALA A 231 14.02 -1.26 -9.24
N SER A 232 14.04 -0.18 -10.01
CA SER A 232 12.86 0.38 -10.70
C SER A 232 13.30 0.96 -12.03
N ASN A 233 12.46 0.82 -13.04
CA ASN A 233 12.56 1.63 -14.25
C ASN A 233 12.37 3.11 -13.86
N ARG A 234 13.03 4.01 -14.61
CA ARG A 234 12.90 5.44 -14.38
C ARG A 234 11.57 5.93 -14.94
N LEU A 235 10.92 6.86 -14.23
CA LEU A 235 9.85 7.63 -14.81
C LEU A 235 10.43 8.44 -16.00
N PRO A 236 9.91 8.28 -17.22
CA PRO A 236 10.34 9.10 -18.34
C PRO A 236 10.00 10.58 -18.06
N PRO A 237 10.79 11.54 -18.61
CA PRO A 237 10.42 12.94 -18.57
C PRO A 237 8.99 13.10 -19.12
N MET A 238 8.15 13.90 -18.48
CA MET A 238 6.81 14.18 -19.01
C MET A 238 6.97 14.72 -20.43
N ALA A 239 6.44 14.00 -21.43
CA ALA A 239 6.21 14.60 -22.72
C ALA A 239 5.23 15.75 -22.49
N THR A 240 5.62 16.97 -22.85
CA THR A 240 4.67 18.07 -22.96
C THR A 240 3.55 17.58 -23.86
N ARG A 241 2.33 17.42 -23.33
CA ARG A 241 1.13 17.21 -24.16
C ARG A 241 1.11 18.39 -25.10
N THR A 242 1.52 18.18 -26.35
CA THR A 242 1.29 19.16 -27.40
C THR A 242 -0.21 19.33 -27.43
N PRO A 243 -0.76 20.54 -27.17
CA PRO A 243 -2.17 20.77 -27.36
C PRO A 243 -2.47 20.32 -28.79
N THR A 244 -3.40 19.39 -28.95
CA THR A 244 -3.92 19.03 -30.27
C THR A 244 -4.33 20.34 -30.93
N ALA A 245 -3.59 20.73 -31.97
CA ALA A 245 -3.91 21.93 -32.72
C ALA A 245 -5.37 21.80 -33.15
N ALA A 246 -6.19 22.79 -32.78
CA ALA A 246 -7.53 22.90 -33.31
C ALA A 246 -7.43 22.83 -34.85
N PRO A 247 -8.30 22.07 -35.54
CA PRO A 247 -8.26 22.02 -36.99
C PRO A 247 -8.38 23.46 -37.51
N SER A 248 -7.37 23.87 -38.26
CA SER A 248 -7.35 25.11 -39.01
C SER A 248 -8.60 25.17 -39.88
N SER A 249 -9.51 26.09 -39.55
CA SER A 249 -10.59 26.48 -40.44
C SER A 249 -10.00 27.27 -41.59
N GLU A 250 -9.51 26.57 -42.62
CA GLU A 250 -9.36 27.13 -43.95
C GLU A 250 -10.53 26.67 -44.81
N GLY A 251 -11.15 27.62 -45.51
CA GLY A 251 -11.93 27.35 -46.72
C GLY A 251 -13.41 27.73 -46.64
N GLY A 252 -13.73 28.97 -47.01
CA GLY A 252 -15.09 29.39 -47.28
C GLY A 252 -15.17 30.85 -47.71
N SER A 253 -14.92 31.06 -49.01
CA SER A 253 -15.24 32.20 -49.90
C SER A 253 -15.57 33.58 -49.32
#